data_AF-A0A497PBS4-F1
#
_entry.id   AF-A0A497PBS4-F1
#
_cell.length_a   1.000
_cell.length_b   1.000
_cell.length_c   1.000
_cell.angle_alpha   90.00
_cell.angle_beta   90.00
_cell.angle_gamma   90.00
#
_symmetry.space_group_name_H-M   'P 1'
#
loop_
_entity.id
_entity.type
_entity.pdbx_description
1 polymer ?
#
loop_
_entity_poly.entity_id
_entity_poly.type
_entity_poly.pdbx_seq_one_letter_code
_entity_poly.pdbx_strand_id
1 'polypeptide(L)'
;MFQQWADANGYTVLEINEESHLIDNSKFCVTIKDAKKINPTYPLRFRFRNCEICYQDFDITLGGFGYRCMTCRKFAEDVKQNK
;
A
#
# COMPACT_ATOMS: atom_id res chain seq x y z
N MET A 1 -14.46 7.93 -9.62
CA MET A 1 -13.82 6.59 -9.66
C MET A 1 -12.35 6.70 -9.26
N PHE A 2 -11.71 5.60 -8.84
CA PHE A 2 -10.30 5.59 -8.39
C PHE A 2 -9.33 6.21 -9.42
N GLN A 3 -9.41 5.79 -10.69
CA GLN A 3 -8.57 6.30 -11.78
C GLN A 3 -8.70 7.82 -11.95
N GLN A 4 -9.94 8.32 -12.07
CA GLN A 4 -10.22 9.75 -12.21
C GLN A 4 -9.65 10.58 -11.05
N TRP A 5 -9.68 10.05 -9.83
CA TRP A 5 -9.09 10.74 -8.67
C TRP A 5 -7.56 10.78 -8.79
N ALA A 6 -6.92 9.67 -9.16
CA ALA A 6 -5.48 9.62 -9.33
C ALA A 6 -5.02 10.62 -10.41
N ASP A 7 -5.68 10.61 -11.58
CA ASP A 7 -5.39 11.51 -12.69
C ASP A 7 -5.54 12.99 -12.27
N ALA A 8 -6.64 13.33 -11.57
CA ALA A 8 -6.89 14.69 -11.10
C ALA A 8 -5.88 15.19 -10.06
N ASN A 9 -5.15 14.29 -9.40
CA ASN A 9 -4.12 14.60 -8.40
C ASN A 9 -2.70 14.39 -8.94
N GLY A 10 -2.55 14.16 -10.25
CA GLY A 10 -1.24 13.99 -10.90
C GLY A 10 -0.52 12.68 -10.55
N TYR A 11 -1.26 11.67 -10.11
CA TYR A 11 -0.74 10.34 -9.85
C TYR A 11 -0.86 9.45 -11.09
N THR A 12 0.18 8.66 -11.35
CA THR A 12 0.09 7.55 -12.30
C THR A 12 -0.56 6.35 -11.62
N VAL A 13 -1.40 5.64 -12.37
CA VAL A 13 -1.96 4.35 -11.94
C VAL A 13 -1.21 3.22 -12.65
N LEU A 14 -0.79 2.24 -11.86
CA LEU A 14 -0.17 1.00 -12.29
C LEU A 14 -1.21 -0.11 -12.29
N GLU A 15 -1.37 -0.75 -13.43
CA GLU A 15 -2.13 -1.99 -13.56
C GLU A 15 -1.26 -3.17 -13.07
N ILE A 16 -1.79 -3.93 -12.11
CA ILE A 16 -1.16 -5.15 -11.59
C ILE A 16 -1.75 -6.38 -12.27
N ASN A 17 -3.06 -6.34 -12.54
CA ASN A 17 -3.81 -7.26 -13.38
C ASN A 17 -5.12 -6.57 -13.81
N GLU A 18 -5.94 -7.25 -14.60
CA GLU A 18 -7.21 -6.74 -15.16
C GLU A 18 -8.15 -6.12 -14.09
N GLU A 19 -8.06 -6.56 -12.83
CA GLU A 19 -8.94 -6.12 -11.74
C GLU A 19 -8.23 -5.24 -10.70
N SER A 20 -6.90 -5.19 -10.70
CA SER A 20 -6.10 -4.64 -9.61
C SER A 20 -5.20 -3.52 -10.09
N HIS A 21 -5.43 -2.34 -9.52
CA HIS A 21 -4.68 -1.13 -9.82
C HIS A 21 -4.11 -0.50 -8.56
N LEU A 22 -2.94 0.14 -8.68
CA LEU A 22 -2.23 0.85 -7.62
C LEU A 22 -1.81 2.25 -8.07
N ILE A 23 -1.68 3.19 -7.13
CA ILE A 23 -1.07 4.50 -7.32
C ILE A 23 0.45 4.31 -7.32
N ASP A 24 1.13 4.78 -8.36
CA ASP A 24 2.58 4.92 -8.37
C ASP A 24 3.00 6.12 -7.51
N ASN A 25 3.52 5.83 -6.34
CA ASN A 25 4.15 6.80 -5.45
C ASN A 25 5.62 6.44 -5.20
N SER A 26 6.32 5.89 -6.19
CA SER A 26 7.75 5.52 -6.12
C SER A 26 8.69 6.62 -5.64
N LYS A 27 8.30 7.89 -5.76
CA LYS A 27 9.07 9.04 -5.27
C LYS A 27 9.01 9.22 -3.76
N PHE A 28 8.00 8.68 -3.07
CA PHE A 28 7.83 8.86 -1.63
C PHE A 28 6.99 7.73 -1.01
N CYS A 29 7.52 7.08 0.02
CA CYS A 29 6.76 6.13 0.81
C CYS A 29 5.75 6.86 1.70
N VAL A 30 4.54 6.31 1.83
CA VAL A 30 3.49 6.88 2.68
C VAL A 30 3.24 6.00 3.89
N THR A 31 3.00 6.63 5.05
CA THR A 31 2.43 5.92 6.21
C THR A 31 0.92 5.76 6.03
N ILE A 32 0.29 4.86 6.78
CA ILE A 32 -1.18 4.72 6.75
C ILE A 32 -1.89 6.00 7.21
N LYS A 33 -1.27 6.76 8.13
CA LYS A 33 -1.80 8.02 8.63
C LYS A 33 -1.79 9.08 7.53
N ASP A 34 -0.69 9.19 6.80
CA ASP A 34 -0.55 10.18 5.73
C ASP A 34 -1.39 9.81 4.51
N ALA A 35 -1.45 8.53 4.16
CA ALA A 35 -2.32 8.05 3.10
C ALA A 35 -3.79 8.39 3.36
N LYS A 36 -4.28 8.24 4.60
CA LYS A 36 -5.64 8.64 4.99
C LYS A 36 -5.89 10.15 4.90
N LYS A 37 -4.87 10.98 5.13
CA LYS A 37 -4.97 12.44 4.96
C LYS A 37 -4.99 12.83 3.49
N ILE A 38 -4.19 12.16 2.66
CA ILE A 38 -4.17 12.36 1.20
C ILE A 38 -5.50 11.91 0.59
N ASN A 39 -5.96 10.71 0.97
CA ASN A 39 -7.24 10.17 0.55
C ASN A 39 -7.79 9.15 1.57
N PRO A 40 -8.94 9.43 2.21
CA PRO A 40 -9.52 8.52 3.19
C PRO A 40 -10.15 7.26 2.57
N THR A 41 -10.53 7.30 1.29
CA THR A 41 -11.23 6.22 0.57
C THR A 41 -10.26 5.20 -0.04
N TYR A 42 -9.09 5.63 -0.50
CA TYR A 42 -8.15 4.77 -1.24
C TYR A 42 -6.77 4.55 -0.59
N PRO A 43 -6.63 4.46 0.75
CA PRO A 43 -5.32 4.32 1.38
C PRO A 43 -4.60 3.01 1.00
N LEU A 44 -5.36 1.96 0.64
CA LEU A 44 -4.83 0.67 0.21
C LEU A 44 -4.47 0.61 -1.29
N ARG A 45 -4.50 1.75 -2.00
CA ARG A 45 -4.10 1.80 -3.41
C ARG A 45 -2.66 2.30 -3.62
N PHE A 46 -2.00 2.92 -2.64
CA PHE A 46 -0.60 3.34 -2.77
C PHE A 46 0.36 2.15 -2.93
N ARG A 47 1.30 2.16 -3.87
CA ARG A 47 2.25 1.06 -4.07
C ARG A 47 3.33 1.01 -2.99
N PHE A 48 4.03 2.11 -2.79
CA PHE A 48 5.17 2.20 -1.86
C PHE A 48 4.67 2.68 -0.49
N ARG A 49 4.94 1.91 0.56
CA ARG A 49 4.37 2.16 1.88
C ARG A 49 5.43 2.03 2.95
N ASN A 50 5.22 2.73 4.05
CA ASN A 50 5.96 2.52 5.29
C ASN A 50 5.23 1.49 6.15
N CYS A 51 5.95 0.48 6.64
CA CYS A 51 5.37 -0.58 7.45
C CYS A 51 4.92 -0.07 8.82
N GLU A 52 3.68 -0.34 9.21
CA GLU A 52 3.12 0.11 10.50
C GLU A 52 3.74 -0.59 11.73
N ILE A 53 4.51 -1.67 11.53
CA ILE A 53 5.12 -2.48 12.59
C ILE A 53 6.61 -2.16 12.73
N CYS A 54 7.38 -2.32 11.65
CA CYS A 54 8.83 -2.14 11.68
C CYS A 54 9.31 -0.80 11.09
N TYR A 55 8.40 0.04 10.60
CA TYR A 55 8.70 1.35 10.00
C TYR A 55 9.66 1.32 8.80
N GLN A 56 9.86 0.16 8.20
CA GLN A 56 10.62 0.04 6.95
C GLN A 56 9.73 0.33 5.75
N ASP A 57 10.32 0.99 4.77
CA ASP A 57 9.73 1.21 3.47
C ASP A 57 9.70 -0.08 2.66
N PHE A 58 8.61 -0.32 1.94
CA PHE A 58 8.45 -1.49 1.10
C PHE A 58 7.54 -1.23 -0.09
N ASP A 59 7.79 -1.97 -1.16
CA ASP A 59 6.89 -2.09 -2.30
C ASP A 59 5.94 -3.26 -2.06
N ILE A 60 4.63 -3.00 -2.09
CA ILE A 60 3.63 -4.05 -1.83
C ILE A 60 3.66 -5.14 -2.91
N THR A 61 4.10 -4.82 -4.13
CA THR A 61 4.19 -5.78 -5.23
C THR A 61 5.25 -6.86 -5.00
N LEU A 62 6.22 -6.60 -4.12
CA LEU A 62 7.24 -7.56 -3.70
C LEU A 62 6.79 -8.45 -2.53
N GLY A 63 5.48 -8.54 -2.27
CA GLY A 63 4.87 -9.48 -1.32
C GLY A 63 4.50 -8.89 0.05
N GLY A 64 4.16 -7.60 0.09
CA GLY A 64 3.50 -6.96 1.24
C GLY A 64 1.97 -7.03 1.15
N PHE A 65 1.27 -6.69 2.24
CA PHE A 65 -0.19 -6.53 2.24
C PHE A 65 -0.61 -5.42 3.21
N GLY A 66 -1.55 -4.58 2.81
CA GLY A 66 -1.91 -3.40 3.60
C GLY A 66 -0.67 -2.54 3.89
N TYR A 67 -0.50 -2.09 5.14
CA TYR A 67 0.70 -1.36 5.57
C TYR A 67 1.69 -2.28 6.32
N ARG A 68 1.79 -3.54 5.90
CA ARG A 68 2.73 -4.52 6.46
C ARG A 68 3.65 -5.06 5.38
N CYS A 69 4.95 -4.96 5.61
CA CYS A 69 5.96 -5.59 4.76
C CYS A 69 5.82 -7.11 4.82
N MET A 70 6.44 -7.83 3.88
CA MET A 70 6.36 -9.30 3.80
C MET A 70 6.72 -9.96 5.13
N THR A 71 7.80 -9.52 5.78
CA THR A 71 8.30 -10.10 7.03
C THR A 71 7.28 -9.96 8.16
N CYS A 72 6.80 -8.75 8.41
CA CYS A 72 5.84 -8.50 9.48
C CYS A 72 4.47 -9.12 9.20
N ARG A 73 4.08 -9.25 7.92
CA ARG A 73 2.87 -9.95 7.51
C ARG A 73 2.97 -11.44 7.87
N LYS A 74 4.02 -12.12 7.43
CA LYS A 74 4.23 -13.56 7.70
C LYS A 74 4.20 -13.85 9.19
N PHE A 75 4.95 -13.07 9.98
CA PHE A 75 4.95 -13.19 11.44
C PHE A 75 3.53 -13.10 12.04
N ALA A 76 2.71 -12.16 11.58
CA ALA A 76 1.34 -12.00 12.08
C ALA A 76 0.41 -13.15 11.65
N GLU A 77 0.65 -13.78 10.50
CA GLU A 77 -0.09 -14.96 10.03
C GLU A 77 0.31 -16.20 10.82
N ASP A 78 1.60 -16.40 11.05
CA ASP A 78 2.15 -17.54 11.83
C ASP A 78 1.62 -17.54 13.28
N VAL A 79 1.55 -16.36 13.92
CA VAL A 79 0.99 -16.23 15.28
C VAL A 79 -0.50 -16.57 15.33
N LYS A 80 -1.25 -16.37 14.24
CA LYS A 80 -2.69 -16.69 14.19
C LYS A 80 -2.97 -18.17 13.99
N GLN A 81 -2.10 -18.89 13.28
CA GLN A 81 -2.27 -20.33 13.03
C GLN A 81 -1.89 -21.20 14.23
N ASN A 82 -1.09 -20.65 15.16
CA ASN A 82 -0.67 -21.32 16.40
C ASN A 82 -1.58 -20.98 17.60
N LYS A 83 -2.79 -20.46 17.37
CA LYS A 83 -3.81 -20.14 18.39
C LYS A 83 -5.10 -20.88 18.08
#